data_AF-A0A1H7PCF8-F1
#
_entry.id   AF-A0A1H7PCF8-F1
#
_cell.length_a   1.000
_cell.length_b   1.000
_cell.length_c   1.000
_cell.angle_alpha   90.00
_cell.angle_beta   90.00
_cell.angle_gamma   90.00
#
_symmetry.space_group_name_H-M   'P 1'
#
loop_
_entity.id
_entity.type
_entity.pdbx_description
1 polymer ?
#
loop_
_entity_poly.entity_id
_entity_poly.type
_entity_poly.pdbx_seq_one_letter_code
_entity_poly.pdbx_strand_id
1 'polypeptide(L)' 'MCKIMEEIGAERERQERYQIAIRLIKMDLLSVEDIAKATDLSIEDVQALAAMVKATA' A
#
# COMPACT_ATOMS: atom_id res chain seq x y z
N MET A 1 -28.47 4.04 2.52
CA MET A 1 -27.21 3.44 3.00
C MET A 1 -26.49 4.51 3.80
N CYS A 2 -26.28 4.29 5.10
CA CYS A 2 -25.69 5.31 5.98
C CYS A 2 -24.24 5.56 5.55
N LYS A 3 -23.88 6.81 5.26
CA LYS A 3 -22.54 7.30 4.87
C LYS A 3 -21.38 6.70 5.70
N ILE A 4 -21.67 6.36 6.95
CA ILE A 4 -20.75 5.73 7.90
C ILE A 4 -20.25 4.36 7.40
N MET A 5 -21.09 3.54 6.76
CA MET A 5 -20.65 2.23 6.25
C MET A 5 -19.75 2.34 5.02
N GLU A 6 -19.96 3.36 4.18
CA GLU A 6 -19.16 3.60 2.97
C GLU A 6 -17.74 4.08 3.33
N GLU A 7 -17.61 4.95 4.33
CA GLU A 7 -16.31 5.43 4.82
C GLU A 7 -15.47 4.30 5.46
N ILE A 8 -16.11 3.39 6.21
CA ILE A 8 -15.43 2.24 6.83
C ILE A 8 -14.95 1.25 5.76
N GLY A 9 -15.73 1.04 4.69
CA GLY A 9 -15.34 0.20 3.57
C GLY A 9 -14.13 0.74 2.83
N ALA A 10 -14.15 2.04 2.51
CA ALA A 10 -13.06 2.71 1.79
C ALA A 10 -11.74 2.70 2.57
N GLU A 11 -11.79 2.93 3.90
CA GLU A 11 -10.58 2.87 4.74
C GLU A 11 -10.00 1.45 4.81
N ARG A 12 -10.87 0.43 4.87
CA ARG A 12 -10.43 -0.97 4.87
C ARG A 12 -9.74 -1.35 3.56
N GLU A 13 -10.33 -0.99 2.42
CA GLU A 13 -9.72 -1.23 1.11
C GLU A 13 -8.36 -0.54 0.99
N ARG A 14 -8.24 0.68 1.52
CA ARG A 14 -6.98 1.42 1.54
C ARG A 14 -5.91 0.70 2.36
N GLN A 15 -6.26 0.21 3.55
CA GLN A 15 -5.32 -0.55 4.38
C GLN A 15 -4.89 -1.87 3.74
N GLU A 16 -5.79 -2.57 3.06
CA GLU A 16 -5.47 -3.79 2.33
C GLU A 16 -4.44 -3.54 1.21
N ARG A 17 -4.59 -2.44 0.44
CA ARG A 17 -3.60 -2.03 -0.58
C ARG A 17 -2.22 -1.76 0.03
N TYR A 18 -2.17 -1.03 1.15
CA TYR A 18 -0.92 -0.77 1.86
C TYR A 18 -0.24 -2.05 2.37
N GLN A 19 -1.01 -3.01 2.89
CA GLN A 19 -0.45 -4.29 3.35
C GLN A 19 0.13 -5.13 2.20
N ILE A 20 -0.54 -5.13 1.04
CA ILE A 20 -0.05 -5.79 -0.17
C ILE A 20 1.26 -5.13 -0.62
N ALA A 21 1.29 -3.79 -0.69
CA ALA A 21 2.50 -3.05 -1.06
C ALA A 21 3.68 -3.38 -0.14
N ILE A 22 3.48 -3.38 1.19
CA ILE A 22 4.52 -3.77 2.17
C ILE A 22 5.03 -5.18 1.92
N ARG A 23 4.14 -6.14 1.62
CA ARG A 23 4.53 -7.52 1.33
C ARG A 23 5.39 -7.60 0.06
N LEU A 24 4.99 -6.90 -1.00
CA LEU A 24 5.74 -6.86 -2.27
C LEU A 24 7.11 -6.21 -2.10
N ILE A 25 7.19 -5.11 -1.34
CA ILE A 25 8.45 -4.45 -0.97
C ILE A 25 9.37 -5.42 -0.22
N LYS A 26 8.85 -6.15 0.77
CA LYS A 26 9.63 -7.13 1.54
C LYS A 26 10.15 -8.29 0.71
N MET A 27 9.48 -8.60 -0.40
CA MET A 27 9.94 -9.64 -1.33
C MET A 27 11.10 -9.15 -2.21
N ASP A 28 11.26 -7.83 -2.39
CA ASP A 28 12.34 -7.20 -3.18
C ASP A 28 12.44 -7.71 -4.64
N LEU A 29 11.31 -8.19 -5.19
CA LEU A 29 11.23 -8.78 -6.54
C LEU A 29 10.68 -7.83 -7.59
N LEU A 30 10.06 -6.72 -7.18
CA LEU A 30 9.37 -5.78 -8.04
C LEU A 30 9.91 -4.37 -7.84
N SER A 31 9.93 -3.57 -8.91
CA SER A 31 10.25 -2.15 -8.81
C SER A 31 9.15 -1.38 -8.08
N VAL A 32 9.49 -0.19 -7.55
CA VAL A 32 8.51 0.72 -6.92
C VAL A 32 7.36 1.05 -7.88
N GLU A 33 7.66 1.20 -9.17
CA GLU A 33 6.68 1.54 -10.21
C GLU A 33 5.71 0.38 -10.46
N ASP A 34 6.21 -0.86 -10.46
CA ASP A 34 5.37 -2.05 -10.63
C ASP A 34 4.49 -2.29 -9.40
N ILE A 35 5.01 -2.02 -8.20
CA ILE A 35 4.25 -2.12 -6.95
C ILE A 35 3.14 -1.05 -6.91
N ALA A 36 3.45 0.18 -7.32
CA ALA A 36 2.47 1.27 -7.40
C ALA A 36 1.31 0.90 -8.35
N LYS A 37 1.64 0.38 -9.55
CA LYS A 37 0.63 -0.11 -10.51
C LYS A 37 -0.18 -1.28 -9.97
N ALA A 38 0.45 -2.24 -9.29
CA ALA A 38 -0.21 -3.44 -8.79
C ALA A 38 -1.14 -3.17 -7.59
N THR A 39 -0.87 -2.10 -6.82
CA THR A 39 -1.60 -1.78 -5.59
C THR A 39 -2.52 -0.57 -5.71
N ASP A 40 -2.53 0.09 -6.88
CA ASP A 40 -3.26 1.33 -7.12
C ASP A 40 -2.89 2.40 -6.06
N LEU A 41 -1.61 2.45 -5.70
CA LEU A 41 -1.00 3.44 -4.83
C LEU A 41 -0.13 4.38 -5.65
N SER A 42 0.11 5.59 -5.13
CA SER A 42 1.06 6.50 -5.74
C SER A 42 2.50 5.98 -5.60
N ILE A 43 3.37 6.36 -6.53
CA ILE A 43 4.81 6.03 -6.44
C ILE A 43 5.40 6.58 -5.14
N GLU A 44 4.99 7.79 -4.73
CA GLU A 44 5.44 8.44 -3.50
C GLU A 44 5.04 7.64 -2.25
N ASP A 45 3.80 7.14 -2.19
CA ASP A 45 3.34 6.27 -1.09
C ASP A 45 4.19 5.00 -1.00
N VAL A 46 4.44 4.34 -2.14
CA VAL A 46 5.25 3.11 -2.18
C VAL A 46 6.70 3.38 -1.76
N GLN A 47 7.27 4.53 -2.15
CA GLN A 47 8.61 4.95 -1.70
C GLN A 47 8.66 5.17 -0.19
N ALA A 48 7.65 5.84 0.38
CA ALA A 48 7.55 6.06 1.82
C ALA A 48 7.44 4.73 2.58
N LEU A 49 6.60 3.81 2.11
CA LEU A 49 6.49 2.46 2.67
C LEU A 49 7.82 1.69 2.57
N ALA A 50 8.52 1.79 1.43
CA ALA A 50 9.80 1.12 1.24
C ALA A 50 10.87 1.65 2.20
N ALA A 51 10.89 2.96 2.44
CA ALA A 51 11.76 3.57 3.44
C ALA A 51 11.43 3.08 4.86
N MET A 52 10.15 3.02 5.24
CA MET A 52 9.71 2.51 6.54
C MET A 52 10.07 1.04 6.76
N VAL A 53 9.87 0.19 5.75
CA VAL A 53 10.22 -1.23 5.82
C VAL A 53 11.71 -1.42 6.00
N LYS A 54 12.56 -0.65 5.27
CA LYS A 54 14.02 -0.69 5.42
C LYS A 54 14.49 -0.18 6.79
N ALA A 55 13.81 0.81 7.37
CA ALA A 55 14.16 1.33 8.69
C ALA A 55 13.79 0.37 9.84
N THR A 56 12.92 -0.61 9.59
CA THR A 56 12.44 -1.58 10.59
C THR A 56 13.11 -2.96 10.44
N ALA A 57 13.92 -3.16 9.40
CA ALA A 57 14.69 -4.38 9.14
C ALA A 57 16.09 -4.28 9.75
#